data_AF-A0A6N9BUE1-F1
#
_entry.id   AF-A0A6N9BUE1-F1
#
_cell.length_a   1.000
_cell.length_b   1.000
_cell.length_c   1.000
_cell.angle_alpha   90.00
_cell.angle_beta   90.00
_cell.angle_gamma   90.00
#
_symmetry.space_group_name_H-M   'P 1'
#
loop_
_entity.id
_entity.type
_entity.pdbx_description
1 polymer ?
#
loop_
_entity_poly.entity_id
_entity_poly.type
_entity_poly.pdbx_seq_one_letter_code
_entity_poly.pdbx_strand_id
1 'polypeptide(L)'
;MSTRKRALDPTEIAAVEDAAIDFTDIPELDETFWREARLVEPDRTEQITLRVKRSVLEHFRASGKGYQTRMNRVLESYVRAQRG
;
A
#
# COMPACT_ATOMS: atom_id res chain seq x y z
N MET A 1 28.90 -3.92 7.54
CA MET A 1 28.33 -2.56 7.37
C MET A 1 27.82 -2.47 5.95
N SER A 2 26.49 -2.41 5.76
CA SER A 2 25.90 -2.33 4.42
C SER A 2 25.92 -0.88 3.96
N THR A 3 26.79 -0.56 3.01
CA THR A 3 26.91 0.77 2.42
C THR A 3 25.74 0.98 1.46
N ARG A 4 24.77 1.82 1.85
CA ARG A 4 23.66 2.19 0.97
C ARG A 4 24.22 3.03 -0.19
N LYS A 5 24.02 2.59 -1.44
CA LYS A 5 24.38 3.38 -2.63
C LYS A 5 23.48 4.63 -2.70
N ARG A 6 24.07 5.78 -3.07
CA ARG A 6 23.35 7.05 -3.33
C ARG A 6 22.36 6.83 -4.49
N ALA A 7 21.15 7.36 -4.37
CA ALA A 7 20.20 7.38 -5.48
C ALA A 7 20.71 8.26 -6.63
N LEU A 8 20.57 7.77 -7.86
CA LEU A 8 20.90 8.48 -9.09
C LEU A 8 19.80 9.51 -9.42
N ASP A 9 20.18 10.65 -10.00
CA ASP A 9 19.27 11.66 -10.55
C ASP A 9 18.71 11.21 -11.93
N PRO A 10 17.52 11.66 -12.38
CA PRO A 10 16.91 11.16 -13.62
C PRO A 10 17.79 11.22 -14.87
N THR A 11 18.68 12.21 -15.00
CA THR A 11 19.63 12.27 -16.12
C THR A 11 20.71 11.20 -16.01
N GLU A 12 21.17 10.90 -14.79
CA GLU A 12 22.14 9.82 -14.55
C GLU A 12 21.51 8.45 -14.84
N ILE A 13 20.24 8.24 -14.48
CA ILE A 13 19.49 7.00 -14.76
C ILE A 13 19.33 6.77 -16.26
N ALA A 14 18.95 7.82 -17.01
CA ALA A 14 18.75 7.72 -18.46
C ALA A 14 20.05 7.45 -19.25
N ALA A 15 21.21 7.68 -18.64
CA ALA A 15 22.52 7.42 -19.24
C ALA A 15 23.07 6.01 -18.94
N VAL A 16 22.42 5.24 -18.05
CA VAL A 16 22.80 3.84 -17.78
C VAL A 16 22.35 2.98 -18.95
N GLU A 17 23.28 2.24 -19.53
CA GLU A 17 22.96 1.24 -20.56
C GLU A 17 22.26 0.03 -19.92
N ASP A 18 21.27 -0.54 -20.62
CA ASP A 18 20.49 -1.70 -20.13
C ASP A 18 21.37 -2.88 -19.70
N ALA A 19 22.48 -3.11 -20.39
CA ALA A 19 23.43 -4.19 -20.08
C ALA A 19 24.16 -4.01 -18.73
N ALA A 20 24.17 -2.78 -18.18
CA ALA A 20 24.74 -2.48 -16.88
C ALA A 20 23.72 -2.55 -15.73
N ILE A 21 22.44 -2.85 -16.03
CA ILE A 21 21.40 -3.04 -15.01
C ILE A 21 21.60 -4.41 -14.36
N ASP A 22 21.80 -4.39 -13.04
CA ASP A 22 21.92 -5.58 -12.22
C ASP A 22 20.52 -6.09 -11.84
N PHE A 23 20.18 -7.31 -12.26
CA PHE A 23 18.91 -7.98 -11.97
C PHE A 23 19.06 -9.12 -10.94
N THR A 24 20.23 -9.26 -10.30
CA THR A 24 20.49 -10.39 -9.39
C THR A 24 19.56 -10.44 -8.18
N ASP A 25 18.94 -9.32 -7.80
CA ASP A 25 17.96 -9.19 -6.72
C ASP A 25 16.50 -9.40 -7.16
N ILE A 26 16.23 -9.38 -8.47
CA ILE A 26 14.90 -9.51 -9.06
C ILE A 26 14.94 -10.60 -10.13
N PRO A 27 14.92 -11.89 -9.74
CA PRO A 27 14.92 -12.98 -10.70
C PRO A 27 13.67 -12.92 -11.59
N GLU A 28 13.78 -13.45 -12.80
CA GLU A 28 12.65 -13.52 -13.74
C GLU A 28 11.49 -14.33 -13.16
N LEU A 29 10.26 -13.86 -13.41
CA LEU A 29 9.04 -14.52 -12.94
C LEU A 29 8.73 -15.71 -13.86
N ASP A 30 8.91 -16.92 -13.34
CA ASP A 30 8.72 -18.17 -14.08
C ASP A 30 7.29 -18.75 -13.93
N GLU A 31 7.02 -19.86 -14.61
CA GLU A 31 5.72 -20.55 -14.51
C GLU A 31 5.40 -21.03 -13.09
N THR A 32 6.43 -21.30 -12.27
CA THR A 32 6.26 -21.69 -10.87
C THR A 32 5.74 -20.54 -10.02
N PHE A 33 6.29 -19.34 -10.22
CA PHE A 33 5.78 -18.12 -9.58
C PHE A 33 4.29 -17.91 -9.90
N TRP A 34 3.91 -17.97 -11.18
CA TRP A 34 2.52 -17.73 -11.58
C TRP A 34 1.56 -18.83 -11.15
N ARG A 35 2.03 -20.08 -11.04
CA ARG A 35 1.24 -21.20 -10.50
C ARG A 35 0.88 -21.01 -9.03
N GLU A 36 1.77 -20.40 -8.25
CA GLU A 36 1.59 -20.17 -6.81
C GLU A 36 1.04 -18.78 -6.49
N ALA A 37 1.06 -17.88 -7.48
CA ALA A 37 0.56 -16.53 -7.34
C ALA A 37 -0.92 -16.54 -6.94
N ARG A 38 -1.22 -15.84 -5.85
CA ARG A 38 -2.60 -15.62 -5.41
C ARG A 38 -3.07 -14.27 -5.94
N LEU A 39 -4.21 -14.27 -6.63
CA LEU A 39 -4.90 -13.05 -6.95
C LEU A 39 -5.37 -12.40 -5.64
N VAL A 40 -4.76 -11.26 -5.31
CA VAL A 40 -5.21 -10.43 -4.20
C VAL A 40 -6.12 -9.37 -4.79
N GLU A 41 -7.42 -9.54 -4.62
CA GLU A 41 -8.35 -8.46 -4.92
C GLU A 41 -8.17 -7.35 -3.89
N PRO A 42 -8.01 -6.09 -4.33
CA PRO A 42 -7.92 -4.97 -3.40
C PRO A 42 -9.24 -4.87 -2.62
N ASP A 43 -9.14 -4.82 -1.29
CA ASP A 43 -10.29 -4.59 -0.43
C ASP A 43 -10.84 -3.18 -0.71
N ARG A 44 -11.98 -3.14 -1.40
CA ARG A 44 -12.62 -1.90 -1.83
C ARG A 44 -13.61 -1.46 -0.77
N THR A 45 -13.63 -0.16 -0.49
CA THR A 45 -14.66 0.42 0.36
C THR A 45 -16.02 0.31 -0.32
N GLU A 46 -16.98 -0.32 0.34
CA GLU A 46 -18.38 -0.34 -0.09
C GLU A 46 -19.12 0.90 0.44
N GLN A 47 -19.92 1.53 -0.41
CA GLN A 47 -20.76 2.66 -0.01
C GLN A 47 -22.06 2.14 0.63
N ILE A 48 -22.11 2.17 1.96
CA ILE A 48 -23.27 1.74 2.75
C ILE A 48 -23.91 2.92 3.51
N THR A 49 -25.19 2.77 3.85
CA THR A 49 -25.87 3.67 4.79
C THR A 49 -25.66 3.17 6.22
N LEU A 50 -24.75 3.80 6.96
CA LEU A 50 -24.47 3.49 8.37
C LEU A 50 -24.89 4.65 9.28
N ARG A 51 -25.56 4.32 10.40
CA ARG A 51 -25.85 5.30 11.46
C ARG A 51 -24.66 5.39 12.41
N VAL A 52 -24.12 6.60 12.56
CA VAL A 52 -23.00 6.90 13.46
C VAL A 52 -23.42 8.01 14.42
N LYS A 53 -22.98 7.96 15.68
CA LYS A 53 -23.23 9.04 16.65
C LYS A 53 -22.66 10.36 16.13
N ARG A 54 -23.38 11.46 16.36
CA ARG A 54 -22.97 12.80 15.91
C ARG A 54 -21.58 13.19 16.40
N SER A 55 -21.28 12.98 17.68
CA SER A 55 -19.98 13.28 18.29
C SER A 55 -18.81 12.54 17.62
N VAL A 56 -19.02 11.29 17.22
CA VAL A 56 -18.02 10.49 16.50
C VAL A 56 -17.79 11.06 15.11
N LEU A 57 -18.88 11.37 14.39
CA LEU A 57 -18.78 11.96 13.06
C LEU A 57 -18.09 13.33 13.09
N GLU A 58 -18.41 14.18 14.07
CA GLU A 58 -17.78 15.49 14.27
C GLU A 58 -16.29 15.37 14.57
N HIS A 59 -15.89 14.44 15.44
CA HIS A 59 -14.48 14.17 15.73
C HIS A 59 -13.69 13.86 14.45
N PHE A 60 -14.19 12.95 13.61
CA PHE A 60 -13.50 12.63 12.36
C PHE A 60 -13.56 13.82 11.38
N ARG A 61 -14.68 14.51 11.23
CA ARG A 61 -14.79 15.68 10.32
C ARG A 61 -13.83 16.81 10.68
N ALA A 62 -13.54 17.01 11.97
CA ALA A 62 -12.59 18.03 12.42
C ALA A 62 -11.17 17.85 11.82
N SER A 63 -10.81 16.63 11.43
CA SER A 63 -9.53 16.35 10.77
C SER A 63 -9.48 16.70 9.26
N GLY A 64 -10.56 17.24 8.69
CA GLY A 64 -10.61 17.74 7.31
C GLY A 64 -10.75 16.66 6.24
N LYS A 65 -10.18 16.90 5.05
CA LYS A 65 -10.26 16.00 3.89
C LYS A 65 -9.78 14.58 4.25
N GLY A 66 -10.51 13.57 3.79
CA GLY A 66 -10.19 12.16 4.07
C GLY A 66 -10.67 11.65 5.43
N TYR A 67 -11.60 12.34 6.10
CA TYR A 67 -12.14 11.87 7.39
C TYR A 67 -12.77 10.48 7.31
N GLN A 68 -13.44 10.15 6.20
CA GLN A 68 -14.01 8.82 5.97
C GLN A 68 -12.92 7.74 5.90
N THR A 69 -11.80 8.01 5.20
CA THR A 69 -10.66 7.09 5.13
C THR A 69 -10.05 6.85 6.51
N ARG A 70 -9.90 7.90 7.33
CA ARG A 70 -9.40 7.76 8.71
C ARG A 70 -10.36 6.97 9.58
N MET A 71 -11.66 7.25 9.47
CA MET A 71 -12.70 6.47 10.16
C MET A 71 -12.65 4.99 9.74
N ASN A 72 -12.48 4.69 8.45
CA ASN A 72 -12.36 3.33 7.95
C ASN A 72 -11.15 2.59 8.56
N ARG A 73 -9.98 3.25 8.60
CA ARG A 73 -8.76 2.67 9.20
C ARG A 73 -8.94 2.29 10.67
N VAL A 74 -9.70 3.08 11.43
CA VAL A 74 -10.01 2.76 12.83
C VAL A 74 -10.90 1.53 12.91
N LEU A 75 -11.93 1.43 12.08
CA LEU A 75 -12.81 0.26 12.01
C LEU A 75 -12.03 -1.00 11.60
N GLU A 76 -11.17 -0.91 10.59
CA GLU A 76 -10.28 -2.02 10.19
C GLU A 76 -9.37 -2.46 11.34
N SER A 77 -8.77 -1.52 12.08
CA SER A 77 -7.92 -1.84 13.21
C SER A 77 -8.68 -2.58 14.32
N TYR A 78 -9.91 -2.17 14.60
CA TYR A 78 -10.79 -2.85 15.54
C TYR A 78 -11.11 -4.28 15.09
N VAL A 79 -11.50 -4.46 13.83
CA VAL A 79 -11.79 -5.79 13.26
C VAL A 79 -10.56 -6.70 13.29
N ARG A 80 -9.37 -6.18 12.94
CA ARG A 80 -8.10 -6.93 13.02
C ARG A 80 -7.80 -7.38 14.44
N ALA A 81 -7.95 -6.49 15.43
CA ALA A 81 -7.72 -6.79 16.84
C ALA A 81 -8.69 -7.85 17.39
N GLN A 82 -9.91 -7.95 16.84
CA GLN A 82 -10.91 -8.94 17.26
C GLN A 82 -10.74 -10.31 16.60
N ARG A 83 -10.03 -10.37 15.46
CA ARG A 83 -9.79 -11.60 14.68
C ARG A 83 -8.45 -12.29 15.00
N GLY A 84 -7.54 -11.60 15.69
CA GLY A 84 -6.31 -12.18 16.25
C GLY A 84 -6.56 -12.76 17.63
#